data_AF-A0A2C9JUW7-F1
#
_entry.id   AF-A0A2C9JUW7-F1
#
_cell.length_a   1.000
_cell.length_b   1.000
_cell.length_c   1.000
_cell.angle_alpha   90.00
_cell.angle_beta   90.00
_cell.angle_gamma   90.00
#
_symmetry.space_group_name_H-M   'P 1'
#
loop_
_entity.id
_entity.type
_entity.pdbx_description
1 polymer ?
#
loop_
_entity_poly.entity_id
_entity_poly.type
_entity_poly.pdbx_seq_one_letter_code
_entity_poly.pdbx_strand_id
1 'polypeptide(L)'
;MGYLSWSLKSLYLYTQNKRSQTMTKVVYIIIALAFCVIYTLSQDPVCVGRPDNWTVEIGCWGFKFCNSSKLVDIVNCTINGTVLDRDSKQCLAPRTGHTECGKDQPCLGKIDGYYADLSDNCISYYVCAGEVSLGRLYCAAHLVFSEKSASCDWISNVVPPCGTFQGTPSP
;
A
#
# COMPACT_ATOMS: atom_id res chain seq x y z
N MET A 1 -58.70 37.37 -33.34
CA MET A 1 -58.37 36.06 -32.75
C MET A 1 -56.90 35.63 -32.98
N GLY A 2 -55.91 36.55 -33.08
CA GLY A 2 -54.52 36.20 -33.45
C GLY A 2 -53.45 36.33 -32.34
N TYR A 3 -53.71 37.10 -31.28
CA TYR A 3 -52.71 37.44 -30.26
C TYR A 3 -52.46 36.32 -29.22
N LEU A 4 -53.47 35.50 -28.91
CA LEU A 4 -53.32 34.36 -27.98
C LEU A 4 -52.39 33.27 -28.56
N SER A 5 -52.38 33.08 -29.88
CA SER A 5 -51.58 32.07 -30.59
C SER A 5 -50.07 32.33 -30.53
N TRP A 6 -49.63 33.60 -30.58
CA TRP A 6 -48.21 33.99 -30.53
C TRP A 6 -47.60 33.87 -29.13
N SER A 7 -48.37 34.18 -28.08
CA SER A 7 -47.92 34.07 -26.69
C SER A 7 -47.66 32.62 -26.27
N LEU A 8 -48.52 31.69 -26.69
CA LEU A 8 -48.41 30.26 -26.37
C LEU A 8 -47.21 29.60 -27.07
N LYS A 9 -46.91 29.97 -28.33
CA LYS A 9 -45.73 29.48 -29.05
C LYS A 9 -44.41 29.93 -28.39
N SER A 10 -44.35 31.17 -27.90
CA SER A 10 -43.17 31.69 -27.21
C SER A 10 -42.96 31.03 -25.84
N LEU A 11 -44.05 30.81 -25.08
CA LEU A 11 -43.99 30.07 -23.81
C LEU A 11 -43.60 28.59 -24.04
N TYR A 12 -44.10 27.97 -25.10
CA TYR A 12 -43.73 26.60 -25.50
C TYR A 12 -42.25 26.50 -25.86
N LEU A 13 -41.70 27.41 -26.67
CA LEU A 13 -40.26 27.41 -27.00
C LEU A 13 -39.38 27.73 -25.78
N TYR A 14 -39.82 28.64 -24.90
CA TYR A 14 -39.13 28.95 -23.65
C TYR A 14 -39.09 27.74 -22.70
N THR A 15 -40.20 27.04 -22.54
CA THR A 15 -40.29 25.82 -21.70
C THR A 15 -39.49 24.65 -22.30
N GLN A 16 -39.48 24.48 -23.63
CA GLN A 16 -38.65 23.49 -24.32
C GLN A 16 -37.15 23.80 -24.17
N ASN A 17 -36.72 25.06 -24.29
CA ASN A 17 -35.33 25.47 -24.08
C ASN A 17 -34.90 25.28 -22.62
N LYS A 18 -35.74 25.67 -21.65
CA LYS A 18 -35.48 25.48 -20.22
C LYS A 18 -35.42 24.00 -19.82
N ARG A 19 -36.28 23.17 -20.41
CA ARG A 19 -36.24 21.70 -20.27
C ARG A 19 -34.97 21.12 -20.88
N SER A 20 -34.58 21.56 -22.08
CA SER A 20 -33.32 21.17 -22.73
C SER A 20 -32.10 21.53 -21.88
N GLN A 21 -31.99 22.76 -21.40
CA GLN A 21 -30.90 23.18 -20.50
C GLN A 21 -30.87 22.41 -19.17
N THR A 22 -32.04 22.09 -18.61
CA THR A 22 -32.12 21.30 -17.38
C THR A 22 -31.67 19.86 -17.63
N MET A 23 -32.08 19.25 -18.75
CA MET A 23 -31.64 17.92 -19.17
C MET A 23 -30.13 17.86 -19.41
N THR A 24 -29.56 18.87 -20.06
CA THR A 24 -28.10 18.97 -20.25
C THR A 24 -27.36 18.99 -18.92
N LYS A 25 -27.79 19.81 -17.95
CA LYS A 25 -27.18 19.85 -16.60
C LYS A 25 -27.27 18.50 -15.87
N VAL A 26 -28.42 17.82 -15.95
CA VAL A 26 -28.60 16.49 -15.35
C VAL A 26 -27.66 15.47 -15.97
N VAL A 27 -27.53 15.46 -17.30
CA VAL A 27 -26.59 14.58 -18.01
C VAL A 27 -25.15 14.84 -17.57
N TYR A 28 -24.73 16.11 -17.46
CA TYR A 28 -23.39 16.44 -16.96
C TYR A 28 -23.15 15.96 -15.52
N ILE A 29 -24.14 16.10 -14.64
CA ILE A 29 -24.03 15.60 -13.26
C ILE A 29 -23.89 14.07 -13.26
N ILE A 30 -24.71 13.35 -14.05
CA ILE A 30 -24.62 11.89 -14.14
C ILE A 30 -23.25 11.45 -14.65
N ILE A 31 -22.73 12.12 -15.69
CA ILE A 31 -21.39 11.85 -16.23
C ILE A 31 -20.32 12.10 -15.18
N ALA A 32 -20.37 13.24 -14.47
CA ALA A 32 -19.41 13.58 -13.42
C ALA A 32 -19.44 12.58 -12.26
N LEU A 33 -20.64 12.16 -11.82
CA LEU A 33 -20.81 11.13 -10.79
C LEU A 33 -20.28 9.78 -11.27
N ALA A 34 -20.55 9.39 -12.51
CA ALA A 34 -20.02 8.16 -13.09
C ALA A 34 -18.49 8.17 -13.15
N PHE A 35 -17.87 9.27 -13.58
CA PHE A 35 -16.41 9.43 -13.56
C PHE A 35 -15.84 9.39 -12.15
N CYS A 36 -16.50 10.02 -11.17
CA CYS A 36 -16.09 9.98 -9.78
C CYS A 36 -16.11 8.54 -9.24
N VAL A 37 -17.21 7.80 -9.47
CA VAL A 37 -17.34 6.39 -9.07
C VAL A 37 -16.25 5.54 -9.74
N ILE A 38 -16.08 5.64 -11.06
CA ILE A 38 -15.04 4.90 -11.80
C ILE A 38 -13.65 5.21 -11.25
N TYR A 39 -13.35 6.48 -10.98
CA TYR A 39 -12.07 6.88 -10.41
C TYR A 39 -11.85 6.25 -9.03
N THR A 40 -12.83 6.33 -8.12
CA THR A 40 -12.73 5.73 -6.78
C THR A 40 -12.58 4.20 -6.81
N LEU A 41 -13.26 3.52 -7.74
CA LEU A 41 -13.14 2.07 -7.92
C LEU A 41 -11.79 1.65 -8.51
N SER A 42 -11.07 2.57 -9.16
CA SER A 42 -9.78 2.29 -9.79
C SER A 42 -8.57 2.49 -8.87
N GLN A 43 -8.78 2.94 -7.64
CA GLN A 43 -7.72 3.18 -6.66
C GLN A 43 -7.43 1.91 -5.85
N ASP A 44 -6.16 1.71 -5.47
CA ASP A 44 -5.78 0.64 -4.56
C ASP A 44 -6.08 1.06 -3.12
N PRO A 45 -6.90 0.32 -2.35
CA PRO A 45 -7.29 0.72 -0.99
C PRO A 45 -6.11 1.01 -0.06
N VAL A 46 -4.98 0.32 -0.28
CA VAL A 46 -3.74 0.50 0.50
C VAL A 46 -3.03 1.82 0.16
N CYS A 47 -3.21 2.33 -1.05
CA CYS A 47 -2.57 3.53 -1.57
C CYS A 47 -3.42 4.80 -1.43
N VAL A 48 -4.73 4.68 -1.15
CA VAL A 48 -5.61 5.84 -0.98
C VAL A 48 -5.12 6.72 0.17
N GLY A 49 -4.89 8.01 -0.12
CA GLY A 49 -4.42 9.00 0.85
C GLY A 49 -2.94 8.85 1.25
N ARG A 50 -2.18 7.97 0.56
CA ARG A 50 -0.73 7.86 0.74
C ARG A 50 0.00 8.79 -0.24
N PRO A 51 1.17 9.35 0.17
CA PRO A 51 1.99 10.13 -0.75
C PRO A 51 2.58 9.25 -1.86
N ASP A 52 3.04 9.89 -2.93
CA ASP A 52 3.77 9.18 -3.99
C ASP A 52 5.07 8.56 -3.46
N ASN A 53 5.46 7.44 -4.06
CA ASN A 53 6.58 6.60 -3.65
C ASN A 53 6.45 6.00 -2.24
N TRP A 54 5.24 5.96 -1.68
CA TRP A 54 4.98 5.28 -0.42
C TRP A 54 5.19 3.77 -0.57
N THR A 55 6.17 3.23 0.16
CA THR A 55 6.47 1.78 0.16
C THR A 55 5.43 1.03 0.98
N VAL A 56 4.69 0.13 0.34
CA VAL A 56 3.66 -0.71 0.98
C VAL A 56 4.30 -1.92 1.64
N GLU A 57 5.23 -2.53 0.92
CA GLU A 57 5.89 -3.77 1.31
C GLU A 57 7.30 -3.74 0.76
N ILE A 58 8.26 -4.16 1.57
CA ILE A 58 9.66 -4.28 1.21
C ILE A 58 10.24 -5.53 1.87
N GLY A 59 10.94 -6.35 1.10
CA GLY A 59 11.56 -7.58 1.57
C GLY A 59 12.67 -8.05 0.65
N CYS A 60 13.27 -9.18 0.97
CA CYS A 60 14.36 -9.74 0.16
C CYS A 60 13.95 -10.03 -1.28
N TRP A 61 12.65 -10.26 -1.51
CA TRP A 61 12.10 -10.49 -2.82
C TRP A 61 12.07 -9.22 -3.69
N GLY A 62 12.03 -8.03 -3.07
CA GLY A 62 11.74 -6.79 -3.76
C GLY A 62 10.91 -5.79 -2.94
N PHE A 63 10.29 -4.83 -3.61
CA PHE A 63 9.40 -3.86 -2.95
C PHE A 63 8.26 -3.41 -3.87
N LYS A 64 7.16 -2.96 -3.26
CA LYS A 64 6.01 -2.35 -3.92
C LYS A 64 5.80 -0.94 -3.42
N PHE A 65 5.47 -0.01 -4.31
CA PHE A 65 5.16 1.36 -3.92
C PHE A 65 3.91 1.91 -4.59
N CYS A 66 3.31 2.88 -3.92
CA CYS A 66 2.17 3.62 -4.41
C CYS A 66 2.63 4.84 -5.20
N ASN A 67 1.93 5.14 -6.29
CA ASN A 67 2.02 6.41 -7.00
C ASN A 67 0.61 6.77 -7.50
N SER A 68 0.16 8.00 -7.25
CA SER A 68 -1.17 8.49 -7.64
C SER A 68 -2.32 7.60 -7.13
N SER A 69 -2.25 7.17 -5.86
CA SER A 69 -3.22 6.25 -5.22
C SER A 69 -3.37 4.88 -5.88
N LYS A 70 -2.39 4.47 -6.68
CA LYS A 70 -2.32 3.14 -7.31
C LYS A 70 -1.02 2.44 -6.97
N LEU A 71 -1.03 1.12 -6.96
CA LEU A 71 0.15 0.29 -6.88
C LEU A 71 0.79 0.24 -8.27
N VAL A 72 1.83 1.04 -8.50
CA VAL A 72 2.33 1.28 -9.87
C VAL A 72 3.48 0.35 -10.24
N ASP A 73 4.45 0.13 -9.35
CA ASP A 73 5.64 -0.64 -9.70
C ASP A 73 6.05 -1.60 -8.59
N ILE A 74 6.32 -2.83 -9.03
CA ILE A 74 6.85 -3.93 -8.23
C ILE A 74 8.26 -4.18 -8.73
N VAL A 75 9.25 -3.79 -7.94
CA VAL A 75 10.63 -4.23 -8.20
C VAL A 75 10.75 -5.64 -7.65
N ASN A 76 10.92 -6.63 -8.52
CA ASN A 76 11.07 -8.03 -8.14
C ASN A 76 12.49 -8.51 -8.46
N CYS A 77 13.33 -8.60 -7.43
CA CYS A 77 14.72 -9.03 -7.58
C CYS A 77 14.84 -10.54 -7.83
N THR A 78 13.85 -11.33 -7.43
CA THR A 78 13.92 -12.81 -7.55
C THR A 78 13.86 -13.31 -8.99
N ILE A 79 13.34 -12.49 -9.93
CA ILE A 79 13.27 -12.83 -11.36
C ILE A 79 14.65 -13.16 -11.93
N ASN A 80 15.70 -12.49 -11.46
CA ASN A 80 17.09 -12.69 -11.92
C ASN A 80 17.94 -13.50 -10.94
N GLY A 81 17.32 -14.15 -9.95
CA GLY A 81 18.05 -14.84 -8.87
C GLY A 81 18.81 -13.90 -7.92
N THR A 82 18.49 -12.61 -7.96
CA THR A 82 19.05 -11.58 -7.09
C THR A 82 18.16 -11.33 -5.86
N VAL A 83 18.69 -10.65 -4.86
CA VAL A 83 17.96 -10.24 -3.66
C VAL A 83 18.03 -8.72 -3.49
N LEU A 84 17.02 -8.14 -2.85
CA LEU A 84 17.01 -6.71 -2.58
C LEU A 84 18.02 -6.35 -1.48
N ASP A 85 18.88 -5.38 -1.77
CA ASP A 85 19.57 -4.59 -0.76
C ASP A 85 18.69 -3.40 -0.37
N ARG A 86 18.28 -3.38 0.90
CA ARG A 86 17.29 -2.43 1.41
C ARG A 86 17.76 -0.99 1.31
N ASP A 87 19.01 -0.73 1.68
CA ASP A 87 19.54 0.61 1.84
C ASP A 87 19.82 1.28 0.50
N SER A 88 20.42 0.55 -0.45
CA SER A 88 20.62 1.04 -1.82
C SER A 88 19.38 0.94 -2.70
N LYS A 89 18.38 0.13 -2.31
CA LYS A 89 17.22 -0.27 -3.11
C LYS A 89 17.61 -0.92 -4.45
N GLN A 90 18.76 -1.58 -4.50
CA GLN A 90 19.25 -2.30 -5.67
C GLN A 90 19.07 -3.80 -5.52
N CYS A 91 18.88 -4.49 -6.64
CA CYS A 91 18.92 -5.95 -6.66
C CYS A 91 20.37 -6.41 -6.80
N LEU A 92 20.89 -7.08 -5.77
CA LEU A 92 22.26 -7.56 -5.70
C LEU A 92 22.31 -9.09 -5.68
N ALA A 93 23.50 -9.66 -5.90
CA ALA A 93 23.70 -11.09 -5.72
C ALA A 93 23.40 -11.50 -4.26
N PRO A 94 22.87 -12.71 -4.00
CA PRO A 94 22.65 -13.20 -2.65
C PRO A 94 23.92 -13.11 -1.79
N ARG A 95 23.76 -12.80 -0.49
CA ARG A 95 24.88 -12.69 0.47
C ARG A 95 25.89 -11.57 0.14
N THR A 96 25.46 -10.54 -0.57
CA THR A 96 26.25 -9.33 -0.85
C THR A 96 25.50 -8.08 -0.38
N GLY A 97 26.20 -6.95 -0.27
CA GLY A 97 25.61 -5.68 0.20
C GLY A 97 25.46 -5.59 1.72
N HIS A 98 24.59 -4.68 2.16
CA HIS A 98 24.26 -4.44 3.58
C HIS A 98 22.97 -5.16 3.97
N THR A 99 22.76 -6.33 3.36
CA THR A 99 21.54 -7.11 3.53
C THR A 99 21.86 -8.52 3.97
N GLU A 100 21.08 -8.99 4.93
CA GLU A 100 21.13 -10.38 5.37
C GLU A 100 20.34 -11.32 4.42
N CYS A 101 19.78 -10.80 3.32
CA CYS A 101 19.08 -11.59 2.31
C CYS A 101 19.96 -12.67 1.67
N GLY A 102 19.38 -13.85 1.45
CA GLY A 102 20.10 -15.03 0.93
C GLY A 102 20.87 -15.82 1.99
N LYS A 103 20.76 -15.43 3.27
CA LYS A 103 21.10 -16.29 4.41
C LYS A 103 19.88 -17.10 4.84
N ASP A 104 20.13 -18.29 5.34
CA ASP A 104 19.08 -19.23 5.74
C ASP A 104 18.34 -18.69 6.98
N GLN A 105 17.00 -18.73 6.94
CA GLN A 105 16.16 -18.40 8.09
C GLN A 105 15.74 -19.70 8.78
N PRO A 106 16.11 -19.90 10.06
CA PRO A 106 15.78 -21.13 10.77
C PRO A 106 14.28 -21.11 11.14
N CYS A 107 13.47 -21.82 10.35
CA CYS A 107 12.06 -22.09 10.65
C CYS A 107 11.81 -23.54 11.13
N LEU A 108 12.80 -24.43 11.03
CA LEU A 108 12.68 -25.80 11.50
C LEU A 108 12.38 -25.84 13.01
N GLY A 109 11.31 -26.53 13.40
CA GLY A 109 10.85 -26.60 14.79
C GLY A 109 10.27 -25.30 15.35
N LYS A 110 10.08 -24.26 14.51
CA LYS A 110 9.33 -23.05 14.87
C LYS A 110 7.85 -23.24 14.55
N ILE A 111 7.00 -22.64 15.38
CA ILE A 111 5.57 -22.51 15.09
C ILE A 111 5.35 -21.54 13.93
N ASP A 112 4.18 -21.60 13.32
CA ASP A 112 3.80 -20.64 12.28
C ASP A 112 3.70 -19.23 12.88
N GLY A 113 4.34 -18.25 12.23
CA GLY A 113 4.38 -16.90 12.76
C GLY A 113 5.48 -16.02 12.18
N TYR A 114 5.65 -14.85 12.80
CA TYR A 114 6.60 -13.82 12.42
C TYR A 114 7.70 -13.72 13.46
N TYR A 115 8.94 -13.70 13.00
CA TYR A 115 10.13 -13.75 13.86
C TYR A 115 11.06 -12.59 13.56
N ALA A 116 11.55 -11.93 14.61
CA ALA A 116 12.55 -10.89 14.48
C ALA A 116 13.85 -11.47 13.95
N ASP A 117 14.47 -10.77 13.00
CA ASP A 117 15.80 -11.13 12.54
C ASP A 117 16.88 -10.48 13.42
N LEU A 118 17.33 -11.22 14.42
CA LEU A 118 18.39 -10.76 15.32
C LEU A 118 19.74 -10.58 14.60
N SER A 119 19.96 -11.27 13.46
CA SER A 119 21.20 -11.11 12.69
C SER A 119 21.26 -9.78 11.94
N ASP A 120 20.10 -9.16 11.72
CA ASP A 120 19.94 -7.88 11.03
C ASP A 120 19.49 -6.78 12.01
N ASN A 121 19.89 -6.87 13.28
CA ASN A 121 19.52 -5.90 14.32
C ASN A 121 18.00 -5.61 14.41
N CYS A 122 17.18 -6.62 14.10
CA CYS A 122 15.72 -6.54 14.08
C CYS A 122 15.11 -5.51 13.11
N ILE A 123 15.89 -4.95 12.17
CA ILE A 123 15.34 -4.08 11.11
C ILE A 123 14.61 -4.90 10.03
N SER A 124 14.78 -6.21 10.06
CA SER A 124 14.03 -7.18 9.28
C SER A 124 13.42 -8.26 10.16
N TYR A 125 12.49 -9.00 9.57
CA TYR A 125 11.79 -10.13 10.18
C TYR A 125 11.49 -11.17 9.11
N TYR A 126 11.24 -12.41 9.52
CA TYR A 126 10.92 -13.50 8.61
C TYR A 126 9.67 -14.23 9.04
N VAL A 127 9.00 -14.84 8.07
CA VAL A 127 7.73 -15.55 8.29
C VAL A 127 7.99 -17.04 8.18
N CYS A 128 7.59 -17.80 9.20
CA CYS A 128 7.58 -19.26 9.14
C CYS A 128 6.16 -19.77 8.96
N ALA A 129 6.00 -20.75 8.08
CA ALA A 129 4.77 -21.53 7.95
C ALA A 129 5.12 -22.98 7.59
N GLY A 130 4.60 -23.94 8.36
CA GLY A 130 4.90 -25.36 8.18
C GLY A 130 6.41 -25.65 8.25
N GLU A 131 7.12 -25.02 9.19
CA GLU A 131 8.58 -25.14 9.38
C GLU A 131 9.44 -24.60 8.20
N VAL A 132 8.82 -23.91 7.23
CA VAL A 132 9.48 -23.31 6.06
C VAL A 132 9.44 -21.79 6.16
N SER A 133 10.53 -21.14 5.75
CA SER A 133 10.55 -19.67 5.61
C SER A 133 9.82 -19.23 4.35
N LEU A 134 8.82 -18.35 4.51
CA LEU A 134 8.12 -17.70 3.39
C LEU A 134 8.84 -16.44 2.89
N GLY A 135 9.95 -16.06 3.53
CA GLY A 135 10.77 -14.93 3.15
C GLY A 135 11.03 -13.97 4.30
N ARG A 136 11.91 -13.01 4.02
CA ARG A 136 12.31 -11.96 4.94
C ARG A 136 11.84 -10.60 4.43
N LEU A 137 11.27 -9.83 5.33
CA LEU A 137 10.68 -8.51 5.11
C LEU A 137 11.40 -7.47 5.96
N TYR A 138 11.35 -6.21 5.53
CA TYR A 138 11.99 -5.10 6.21
C TYR A 138 10.98 -4.21 6.91
N CYS A 139 11.36 -3.75 8.09
CA CYS A 139 10.68 -2.64 8.73
C CYS A 139 10.96 -1.33 7.98
N ALA A 140 10.02 -0.38 8.06
CA ALA A 140 10.20 0.93 7.45
C ALA A 140 11.19 1.79 8.26
N ALA A 141 12.00 2.61 7.57
CA ALA A 141 12.90 3.59 8.17
C ALA A 141 13.81 3.02 9.29
N HIS A 142 13.65 3.45 10.53
CA HIS A 142 14.44 3.00 11.68
C HIS A 142 13.60 2.21 12.70
N LEU A 143 12.48 1.65 12.25
CA LEU A 143 11.65 0.79 13.09
C LEU A 143 12.28 -0.60 13.22
N VAL A 144 11.95 -1.28 14.31
CA VAL A 144 12.39 -2.64 14.61
C VAL A 144 11.17 -3.54 14.77
N PHE A 145 11.35 -4.83 14.46
CA PHE A 145 10.26 -5.78 14.56
C PHE A 145 9.97 -6.16 16.02
N SER A 146 8.69 -6.10 16.40
CA SER A 146 8.16 -6.58 17.66
C SER A 146 7.42 -7.88 17.44
N GLU A 147 7.99 -8.99 17.91
CA GLU A 147 7.30 -10.29 17.86
C GLU A 147 6.00 -10.29 18.68
N LYS A 148 5.92 -9.46 19.74
CA LYS A 148 4.72 -9.34 20.59
C LYS A 148 3.51 -8.82 19.82
N SER A 149 3.70 -7.81 18.98
CA SER A 149 2.63 -7.19 18.19
C SER A 149 2.58 -7.71 16.75
N ALA A 150 3.53 -8.57 16.37
CA ALA A 150 3.76 -9.01 15.00
C ALA A 150 3.86 -7.83 14.01
N SER A 151 4.50 -6.73 14.45
CA SER A 151 4.57 -5.49 13.68
C SER A 151 5.86 -4.73 13.94
N CYS A 152 6.24 -3.87 13.00
CA CYS A 152 7.35 -2.93 13.20
C CYS A 152 6.89 -1.77 14.06
N ASP A 153 7.68 -1.44 15.08
CA ASP A 153 7.41 -0.35 16.01
C ASP A 153 8.71 0.41 16.33
N TRP A 154 8.57 1.53 17.02
CA TRP A 154 9.70 2.31 17.50
C TRP A 154 10.50 1.48 18.51
N ILE A 155 11.82 1.61 18.46
CA ILE A 155 12.74 0.89 19.35
C ILE A 155 12.38 1.08 20.84
N SER A 156 11.83 2.24 21.22
CA SER A 156 11.38 2.56 22.57
C SER A 156 10.14 1.79 23.04
N ASN A 157 9.37 1.22 22.11
CA ASN A 157 8.13 0.49 22.36
C ASN A 157 8.32 -1.04 22.31
N VAL A 158 9.48 -1.50 21.83
CA VAL A 158 9.81 -2.92 21.69
C VAL A 158 10.67 -3.36 22.87
N VAL A 159 10.36 -4.53 23.45
CA VAL A 159 11.16 -5.11 24.53
C VAL A 159 12.50 -5.62 24.00
N PRO A 160 13.54 -5.72 24.85
CA PRO A 160 14.77 -6.42 24.49
C PRO A 160 14.51 -7.85 23.98
N PRO A 161 15.29 -8.37 23.02
CA PRO A 161 16.57 -7.81 22.55
C PRO A 161 16.45 -6.76 21.43
N CYS A 162 15.28 -6.64 20.78
CA CYS A 162 15.12 -5.76 19.62
C CYS A 162 14.88 -4.30 19.96
N GLY A 163 14.39 -4.00 21.16
CA GLY A 163 14.17 -2.62 21.60
C GLY A 163 14.61 -2.34 23.03
N THR A 164 14.26 -1.15 23.50
CA THR A 164 14.70 -0.59 24.78
C THR A 164 13.58 -0.49 25.80
N PHE A 165 12.37 -0.97 25.49
CA PHE A 165 11.23 -0.88 26.40
C PHE A 165 11.46 -1.74 27.65
N GLN A 166 11.54 -1.10 28.81
CA GLN A 166 11.72 -1.75 30.13
C GLN A 166 10.40 -1.86 30.92
N GLY A 167 9.26 -1.56 30.30
CA GLY A 167 7.97 -1.69 30.97
C GLY A 167 7.56 -3.15 31.10
N THR A 168 6.89 -3.49 32.20
CA THR A 168 6.29 -4.81 32.38
C THR A 168 5.22 -5.03 31.32
N PRO A 169 5.15 -6.19 30.65
CA PRO A 169 3.98 -6.54 29.85
C PRO A 169 2.75 -6.40 30.74
N SER A 170 1.80 -5.53 30.37
CA SER A 170 0.47 -5.55 30.97
C SER A 170 -0.11 -6.97 30.82
N PRO A 171 -0.68 -7.57 31.88
CA PRO A 171 -1.27 -8.90 31.86
C PRO A 171 -2.30 -9.12 30.76
#